data_AF-A0A080WMN2-F1
#
_entry.id   AF-A0A080WMN2-F1
#
_cell.length_a   1.000
_cell.length_b   1.000
_cell.length_c   1.000
_cell.angle_alpha   90.00
_cell.angle_beta   90.00
_cell.angle_gamma   90.00
#
_symmetry.space_group_name_H-M   'P 1'
#
loop_
_entity.id
_entity.type
_entity.pdbx_description
1 polymer ?
#
loop_
_entity_poly.entity_id
_entity_poly.type
_entity_poly.pdbx_seq_one_letter_code
_entity_poly.pdbx_strand_id
1 'polypeptide(L)'
;MEKVEEAVVEVFGPLNPREDITQERLSELTLQVRKKVEGATSEERRAKQWLPYLLPAVEQEDYVLQESGVLLSSEEVSPQTASNLRHLLDETADLIESPQFTHILSLLNNEAFSYLIDHKCAIDAFKKPPTVPATQAPEASPANLFSSSATVVPSDSQQPPPNPRVKLATILAVVSRQAHTIGQGSNPPNEYLSAMEEGVRELEAFAAVVYSSNFGLEGTMSPGGSVGGSFVVVPQSEKTEKVSKIEMRDVEADDEAGAGAGAGADVEESNFESAWGKATTDEK
;
A
#
# COMPACT_ATOMS: atom_id res chain seq x y z
N MET A 1 -10.52 11.88 8.73
CA MET A 1 -11.68 12.17 7.87
C MET A 1 -11.87 13.67 7.64
N GLU A 2 -11.93 14.49 8.69
CA GLU A 2 -12.15 15.96 8.60
C GLU A 2 -11.25 16.67 7.56
N LYS A 3 -9.92 16.47 7.62
CA LYS A 3 -8.98 17.06 6.64
C LYS A 3 -9.33 16.74 5.18
N VAL A 4 -9.80 15.52 4.90
CA VAL A 4 -10.18 15.10 3.55
C VAL A 4 -11.49 15.77 3.14
N GLU A 5 -12.45 15.82 4.05
CA GLU A 5 -13.75 16.47 3.82
C GLU A 5 -13.57 17.97 3.52
N GLU A 6 -12.78 18.68 4.33
CA GLU A 6 -12.46 20.09 4.10
C GLU A 6 -11.84 20.33 2.71
N ALA A 7 -10.84 19.51 2.34
CA ALA A 7 -10.18 19.61 1.05
C ALA A 7 -11.14 19.34 -0.12
N VAL A 8 -12.05 18.36 0.02
CA VAL A 8 -13.07 18.06 -0.99
C VAL A 8 -14.09 19.20 -1.11
N VAL A 9 -14.57 19.75 0.01
CA VAL A 9 -15.50 20.88 0.02
C VAL A 9 -14.88 22.11 -0.64
N GLU A 10 -13.60 22.39 -0.36
CA GLU A 10 -12.91 23.52 -0.97
C GLU A 10 -12.75 23.36 -2.49
N VAL A 11 -12.41 22.16 -2.97
CA VAL A 11 -12.11 21.90 -4.39
C VAL A 11 -13.38 21.65 -5.23
N PHE A 12 -14.31 20.85 -4.73
CA PHE A 12 -15.53 20.46 -5.46
C PHE A 12 -16.76 21.30 -5.09
N GLY A 13 -16.79 21.95 -3.92
CA GLY A 13 -17.93 22.73 -3.44
C GLY A 13 -18.38 23.87 -4.37
N PRO A 14 -17.47 24.59 -5.07
CA PRO A 14 -17.87 25.61 -6.04
C PRO A 14 -18.53 25.07 -7.31
N LEU A 15 -18.45 23.76 -7.59
CA LEU A 15 -18.95 23.16 -8.82
C LEU A 15 -20.44 22.84 -8.74
N ASN A 16 -21.18 23.07 -9.82
CA ASN A 16 -22.57 22.67 -9.90
C ASN A 16 -22.67 21.17 -10.24
N PRO A 17 -23.42 20.34 -9.49
CA PRO A 17 -23.58 18.92 -9.82
C PRO A 17 -24.15 18.65 -11.23
N ARG A 18 -24.83 19.63 -11.84
CA ARG A 18 -25.38 19.54 -13.20
C ARG A 18 -24.39 19.96 -14.30
N GLU A 19 -23.24 20.51 -13.94
CA GLU A 19 -22.19 20.91 -14.89
C GLU A 19 -21.56 19.67 -15.54
N ASP A 20 -21.26 19.79 -16.83
CA ASP A 20 -20.56 18.77 -17.61
C ASP A 20 -19.05 19.00 -17.53
N ILE A 21 -18.31 18.02 -17.01
CA ILE A 21 -16.84 18.07 -16.89
C ILE A 21 -16.18 16.96 -17.70
N THR A 22 -14.92 17.15 -18.08
CA THR A 22 -14.12 16.12 -18.76
C THR A 22 -13.35 15.26 -17.75
N GLN A 23 -12.77 14.14 -18.21
CA GLN A 23 -11.93 13.30 -17.38
C GLN A 23 -10.67 14.03 -16.92
N GLU A 24 -10.08 14.86 -17.79
CA GLU A 24 -8.90 15.67 -17.45
C GLU A 24 -9.21 16.62 -16.31
N ARG A 25 -10.39 17.27 -16.34
CA ARG A 25 -10.84 18.14 -15.25
C ARG A 25 -11.06 17.36 -13.95
N LEU A 26 -11.64 16.16 -14.02
CA LEU A 26 -11.79 15.29 -12.85
C LEU A 26 -10.44 14.90 -12.25
N SER A 27 -9.47 14.52 -13.08
CA SER A 27 -8.10 14.19 -12.67
C SER A 27 -7.42 15.39 -12.00
N GLU A 28 -7.55 16.59 -12.57
CA GLU A 28 -7.03 17.82 -11.99
C GLU A 28 -7.62 18.12 -10.60
N LEU A 29 -8.96 18.06 -10.47
CA LEU A 29 -9.65 18.29 -9.19
C LEU A 29 -9.23 17.25 -8.14
N THR A 30 -9.14 15.98 -8.53
CA THR A 30 -8.69 14.90 -7.64
C THR A 30 -7.25 15.14 -7.17
N LEU A 31 -6.35 15.54 -8.08
CA LEU A 31 -4.99 15.88 -7.75
C LEU A 31 -4.93 17.10 -6.81
N GLN A 32 -5.77 18.11 -6.99
CA GLN A 32 -5.83 19.27 -6.09
C GLN A 32 -6.22 18.86 -4.66
N VAL A 33 -7.20 17.95 -4.49
CA VAL A 33 -7.54 17.39 -3.18
C VAL A 33 -6.34 16.67 -2.58
N ARG A 34 -5.68 15.80 -3.35
CA ARG A 34 -4.48 15.07 -2.89
C ARG A 34 -3.37 16.00 -2.44
N LYS A 35 -3.09 17.07 -3.20
CA LYS A 35 -2.07 18.07 -2.83
C LYS A 35 -2.35 18.72 -1.47
N LYS A 36 -3.63 18.98 -1.14
CA LYS A 36 -4.03 19.55 0.16
C LYS A 36 -3.93 18.54 1.31
N VAL A 37 -4.23 17.26 1.03
CA VAL A 37 -4.24 16.20 2.05
C VAL A 37 -2.84 15.65 2.33
N GLU A 38 -2.12 15.30 1.26
CA GLU A 38 -0.84 14.59 1.28
C GLU A 38 0.36 15.54 1.19
N GLY A 39 0.22 16.68 0.51
CA GLY A 39 1.33 17.56 0.14
C GLY A 39 1.47 17.71 -1.38
N ALA A 40 1.87 18.88 -1.84
CA ALA A 40 2.00 19.20 -3.26
C ALA A 40 3.33 18.72 -3.85
N THR A 41 4.41 18.81 -3.07
CA THR A 41 5.76 18.38 -3.46
C THR A 41 6.14 17.04 -2.84
N SER A 42 7.18 16.39 -3.35
CA SER A 42 7.71 15.16 -2.74
C SER A 42 8.25 15.41 -1.32
N GLU A 43 8.79 16.61 -1.06
CA GLU A 43 9.28 17.01 0.26
C GLU A 43 8.12 17.21 1.24
N GLU A 44 7.05 17.89 0.83
CA GLU A 44 5.85 18.06 1.65
C GLU A 44 5.18 16.72 1.97
N ARG A 45 5.15 15.79 1.00
CA ARG A 45 4.68 14.42 1.24
C ARG A 45 5.57 13.67 2.21
N ARG A 46 6.90 13.83 2.14
CA ARG A 46 7.84 13.23 3.09
C ARG A 46 7.66 13.78 4.50
N ALA A 47 7.38 15.07 4.62
CA ALA A 47 7.09 15.71 5.91
C ALA A 47 5.68 15.39 6.44
N LYS A 48 4.85 14.67 5.67
CA LYS A 48 3.50 14.32 6.10
C LYS A 48 3.57 13.24 7.18
N GLN A 49 3.11 13.60 8.37
CA GLN A 49 2.96 12.66 9.47
C GLN A 49 1.78 11.70 9.19
N TRP A 50 2.10 10.47 8.82
CA TRP A 50 1.15 9.38 8.60
C TRP A 50 0.88 8.55 9.86
N LEU A 51 1.85 8.51 10.77
CA LEU A 51 1.80 7.74 12.01
C LEU A 51 0.49 7.89 12.79
N PRO A 52 -0.05 9.12 13.02
CA PRO A 52 -1.30 9.28 13.80
C PRO A 52 -2.56 8.71 13.13
N TYR A 53 -2.50 8.36 11.85
CA TYR A 53 -3.61 7.72 11.14
C TYR A 53 -3.46 6.19 11.07
N LEU A 54 -2.29 5.66 11.42
CA LEU A 54 -1.94 4.24 11.28
C LEU A 54 -1.75 3.55 12.64
N LEU A 55 -1.19 4.26 13.62
CA LEU A 55 -1.02 3.78 14.99
C LEU A 55 -1.73 4.73 15.98
N PRO A 56 -2.30 4.19 17.08
CA PRO A 56 -2.83 5.00 18.16
C PRO A 56 -1.70 5.78 18.85
N ALA A 57 -2.05 6.87 19.52
CA ALA A 57 -1.10 7.55 20.41
C ALA A 57 -0.71 6.63 21.58
N VAL A 58 0.48 6.84 22.16
CA VAL A 58 1.04 5.98 23.22
C VAL A 58 0.09 5.84 24.40
N GLU A 59 -0.55 6.93 24.81
CA GLU A 59 -1.54 6.94 25.89
C GLU A 59 -2.83 6.17 25.60
N GLN A 60 -3.06 5.77 24.34
CA GLN A 60 -4.23 5.01 23.88
C GLN A 60 -3.88 3.55 23.55
N GLU A 61 -2.60 3.19 23.46
CA GLU A 61 -2.14 1.84 23.08
C GLU A 61 -2.74 0.76 24.00
N ASP A 62 -2.63 0.93 25.32
CA ASP A 62 -3.15 -0.03 26.31
C ASP A 62 -4.65 -0.28 26.14
N TYR A 63 -5.42 0.79 25.88
CA TYR A 63 -6.85 0.69 25.65
C TYR A 63 -7.16 -0.10 24.37
N VAL A 64 -6.46 0.19 23.26
CA VAL A 64 -6.65 -0.52 22.00
C VAL A 64 -6.26 -2.00 22.12
N LEU A 65 -5.18 -2.31 22.84
CA LEU A 65 -4.75 -3.69 23.08
C LEU A 65 -5.76 -4.46 23.92
N GLN A 66 -6.39 -3.84 24.91
CA GLN A 66 -7.49 -4.44 25.67
C GLN A 66 -8.71 -4.71 24.79
N GLU A 67 -9.15 -3.71 24.02
CA GLU A 67 -10.31 -3.84 23.13
C GLU A 67 -10.09 -4.85 21.99
N SER A 68 -8.84 -5.02 21.54
CA SER A 68 -8.47 -6.00 20.52
C SER A 68 -8.55 -7.46 21.01
N GLY A 69 -8.69 -7.68 22.32
CA GLY A 69 -8.67 -9.01 22.94
C GLY A 69 -7.28 -9.66 23.00
N VAL A 70 -6.21 -8.94 22.61
CA VAL A 70 -4.82 -9.38 22.79
C VAL A 70 -4.48 -9.46 24.28
N LEU A 71 -4.99 -8.53 25.08
CA LEU A 71 -4.92 -8.56 26.54
C LEU A 71 -6.20 -9.20 27.10
N LEU A 72 -6.26 -10.53 27.10
CA LEU A 72 -7.36 -11.25 27.76
C LEU A 72 -7.36 -10.89 29.25
N SER A 73 -8.51 -10.43 29.74
CA SER A 73 -8.73 -9.89 31.08
C SER A 73 -8.54 -10.95 32.18
N SER A 74 -7.32 -11.44 32.43
CA SER A 74 -6.88 -11.98 33.73
C SER A 74 -5.46 -12.53 33.79
N GLU A 75 -4.71 -12.64 32.69
CA GLU A 75 -3.32 -13.09 32.75
C GLU A 75 -2.39 -11.87 32.78
N GLU A 76 -1.60 -11.74 33.85
CA GLU A 76 -0.53 -10.75 33.91
C GLU A 76 0.39 -10.97 32.72
N VAL A 77 0.40 -10.04 31.78
CA VAL A 77 1.37 -10.03 30.68
C VAL A 77 2.75 -10.10 31.33
N SER A 78 3.50 -11.15 31.02
CA SER A 78 4.88 -11.26 31.53
C SER A 78 5.63 -9.96 31.20
N PRO A 79 6.43 -9.40 32.12
CA PRO A 79 7.23 -8.20 31.85
C PRO A 79 8.02 -8.28 30.54
N GLN A 80 8.49 -9.49 30.19
CA GLN A 80 9.19 -9.75 28.93
C GLN A 80 8.30 -9.59 27.69
N THR A 81 7.04 -10.03 27.77
CA THR A 81 6.10 -9.90 26.64
C THR A 81 5.69 -8.45 26.46
N ALA A 82 5.49 -7.71 27.55
CA ALA A 82 5.19 -6.29 27.50
C ALA A 82 6.36 -5.48 26.90
N SER A 83 7.61 -5.78 27.29
CA SER A 83 8.79 -5.13 26.73
C SER A 83 8.98 -5.46 25.25
N ASN A 84 8.76 -6.72 24.84
CA ASN A 84 8.88 -7.13 23.44
C ASN A 84 7.81 -6.46 22.56
N LEU A 85 6.57 -6.36 23.05
CA LEU A 85 5.50 -5.68 22.33
C LEU A 85 5.79 -4.18 22.17
N ARG A 86 6.27 -3.53 23.23
CA ARG A 86 6.65 -2.12 23.15
C ARG A 86 7.74 -1.88 22.11
N HIS A 87 8.78 -2.72 22.13
CA HIS A 87 9.84 -2.69 21.13
C HIS A 87 9.28 -2.86 19.71
N LEU A 88 8.38 -3.81 19.47
CA LEU A 88 7.77 -3.99 18.13
C LEU A 88 6.95 -2.77 17.69
N LEU A 89 6.24 -2.11 18.61
CA LEU A 89 5.46 -0.92 18.31
C LEU A 89 6.36 0.28 17.99
N ASP A 90 7.43 0.47 18.76
CA ASP A 90 8.42 1.52 18.53
C ASP A 90 9.12 1.31 17.16
N GLU A 91 9.58 0.09 16.87
CA GLU A 91 10.16 -0.25 15.55
C GLU A 91 9.17 -0.07 14.39
N THR A 92 7.89 -0.38 14.59
CA THR A 92 6.86 -0.17 13.57
C THR A 92 6.61 1.33 13.36
N ALA A 93 6.65 2.13 14.43
CA ALA A 93 6.54 3.58 14.34
C ALA A 93 7.72 4.17 13.55
N ASP A 94 8.95 3.75 13.86
CA ASP A 94 10.16 4.17 13.14
C ASP A 94 10.09 3.77 11.66
N LEU A 95 9.61 2.56 11.35
CA LEU A 95 9.39 2.13 9.98
C LEU A 95 8.37 3.04 9.25
N ILE A 96 7.25 3.38 9.90
CA ILE A 96 6.22 4.25 9.32
C ILE A 96 6.73 5.68 9.11
N GLU A 97 7.56 6.18 10.02
CA GLU A 97 8.18 7.51 9.91
C GLU A 97 9.36 7.55 8.93
N SER A 98 9.85 6.39 8.50
CA SER A 98 10.94 6.31 7.53
C SER A 98 10.59 6.96 6.18
N PRO A 99 11.59 7.57 5.50
CA PRO A 99 11.39 8.14 4.17
C PRO A 99 10.92 7.12 3.12
N GLN A 100 11.37 5.87 3.24
CA GLN A 100 11.08 4.79 2.32
C GLN A 100 9.62 4.35 2.43
N PHE A 101 9.10 4.22 3.66
CA PHE A 101 7.67 3.96 3.86
C PHE A 101 6.81 5.05 3.19
N THR A 102 7.14 6.32 3.42
CA THR A 102 6.39 7.43 2.84
C THR A 102 6.48 7.45 1.31
N HIS A 103 7.62 7.04 0.75
CA HIS A 103 7.79 6.88 -0.69
C HIS A 103 6.88 5.79 -1.25
N ILE A 104 6.90 4.58 -0.67
CA ILE A 104 6.04 3.46 -1.08
C ILE A 104 4.57 3.81 -0.95
N LEU A 105 4.16 4.40 0.18
CA LEU A 105 2.78 4.84 0.38
C LEU A 105 2.35 5.87 -0.68
N SER A 106 3.24 6.76 -1.10
CA SER A 106 2.96 7.71 -2.18
C SER A 106 2.75 7.00 -3.53
N LEU A 107 3.56 5.99 -3.85
CA LEU A 107 3.41 5.19 -5.07
C LEU A 107 2.08 4.40 -5.06
N LEU A 108 1.76 3.75 -3.95
CA LEU A 108 0.51 3.00 -3.79
C LEU A 108 -0.72 3.91 -3.98
N ASN A 109 -0.71 5.09 -3.36
CA ASN A 109 -1.78 6.07 -3.54
C ASN A 109 -1.86 6.56 -5.00
N ASN A 110 -0.72 6.79 -5.67
CA ASN A 110 -0.71 7.15 -7.08
C ASN A 110 -1.39 6.10 -7.94
N GLU A 111 -1.06 4.83 -7.74
CA GLU A 111 -1.65 3.72 -8.49
C GLU A 111 -3.15 3.57 -8.21
N ALA A 112 -3.57 3.69 -6.95
CA ALA A 112 -4.97 3.64 -6.55
C ALA A 112 -5.82 4.72 -7.24
N PHE A 113 -5.34 5.96 -7.21
CA PHE A 113 -6.05 7.10 -7.82
C PHE A 113 -6.01 7.03 -9.34
N SER A 114 -4.90 6.57 -9.93
CA SER A 114 -4.81 6.27 -11.37
C SER A 114 -5.87 5.24 -11.76
N TYR A 115 -5.96 4.12 -11.05
CA TYR A 115 -6.96 3.09 -11.30
C TYR A 115 -8.41 3.60 -11.13
N LEU A 116 -8.68 4.42 -10.10
CA LEU A 116 -10.00 5.02 -9.90
C LEU A 116 -10.40 5.95 -11.06
N ILE A 117 -9.52 6.86 -11.46
CA ILE A 117 -9.84 7.93 -12.41
C ILE A 117 -9.67 7.47 -13.85
N ASP A 118 -8.54 6.86 -14.17
CA ASP A 118 -8.14 6.54 -15.54
C ASP A 118 -8.65 5.20 -16.05
N HIS A 119 -9.06 4.32 -15.13
CA HIS A 119 -9.71 3.06 -15.47
C HIS A 119 -11.20 3.06 -15.11
N LYS A 120 -11.57 3.11 -13.82
CA LYS A 120 -12.98 2.95 -13.41
C LYS A 120 -13.87 4.10 -13.85
N CYS A 121 -13.50 5.36 -13.59
CA CYS A 121 -14.31 6.50 -14.04
C CYS A 121 -14.32 6.62 -15.57
N ALA A 122 -13.19 6.34 -16.24
CA ALA A 122 -13.10 6.34 -17.69
C ALA A 122 -14.13 5.39 -18.34
N ILE A 123 -14.27 4.17 -17.82
CA ILE A 123 -15.21 3.17 -18.32
C ILE A 123 -16.64 3.51 -17.91
N ASP A 124 -16.89 3.71 -16.61
CA ASP A 124 -18.25 3.77 -16.07
C ASP A 124 -18.93 5.13 -16.23
N ALA A 125 -18.17 6.23 -16.19
CA ALA A 125 -18.69 7.59 -16.35
C ALA A 125 -18.55 8.06 -17.79
N PHE A 126 -17.34 7.97 -18.35
CA PHE A 126 -17.00 8.52 -19.66
C PHE A 126 -17.23 7.55 -20.83
N LYS A 127 -17.61 6.29 -20.56
CA LYS A 127 -17.92 5.26 -21.56
C LYS A 127 -16.75 5.01 -22.52
N LYS A 128 -15.51 5.19 -22.05
CA LYS A 128 -14.33 4.80 -22.82
C LYS A 128 -14.29 3.26 -22.92
N PRO A 129 -13.95 2.68 -24.08
CA PRO A 129 -13.80 1.24 -24.19
C PRO A 129 -12.70 0.77 -23.20
N PRO A 130 -12.87 -0.39 -22.54
CA PRO A 130 -11.86 -0.90 -21.63
C PRO A 130 -10.53 -1.06 -22.38
N THR A 131 -9.48 -0.45 -21.86
CA THR A 131 -8.12 -0.58 -22.40
C THR A 131 -7.66 -2.01 -22.13
N VAL A 132 -7.84 -2.91 -23.09
CA VAL A 132 -7.11 -4.18 -23.08
C VAL A 132 -5.62 -3.87 -23.32
N PRO A 133 -4.69 -4.34 -22.47
CA PRO A 133 -3.27 -4.23 -22.75
C PRO A 133 -2.98 -4.90 -24.10
N ALA A 134 -2.14 -4.26 -24.92
CA ALA A 134 -1.90 -4.59 -26.33
C ALA A 134 -1.24 -5.96 -26.61
N THR A 135 -1.20 -6.86 -25.63
CA THR A 135 -0.58 -8.19 -25.74
C THR A 135 -1.59 -9.32 -25.93
N GLN A 136 -2.90 -9.04 -25.88
CA GLN A 136 -3.95 -10.00 -26.26
C GLN A 136 -5.04 -9.27 -27.03
N ALA A 137 -4.82 -9.06 -28.33
CA ALA A 137 -5.91 -8.86 -29.27
C ALA A 137 -6.43 -10.25 -29.67
N PRO A 138 -7.65 -10.66 -29.28
CA PRO A 138 -8.35 -11.69 -30.01
C PRO A 138 -8.86 -11.04 -31.30
N GLU A 139 -8.59 -11.69 -32.43
CA GLU A 139 -9.12 -11.31 -33.72
C GLU A 139 -10.64 -11.07 -33.66
N ALA A 140 -11.07 -10.06 -34.41
CA ALA A 140 -12.45 -9.62 -34.52
C ALA A 140 -13.43 -10.79 -34.69
N SER A 141 -14.37 -10.92 -33.75
CA SER A 141 -15.56 -11.76 -33.90
C SER A 141 -16.78 -10.86 -34.12
N PRO A 142 -17.36 -10.79 -35.34
CA PRO A 142 -18.56 -9.99 -35.60
C PRO A 142 -19.79 -10.82 -35.22
N ALA A 143 -20.08 -10.96 -33.94
CA ALA A 143 -21.27 -11.67 -33.48
C ALA A 143 -21.76 -11.10 -32.15
N ASN A 144 -22.45 -9.95 -32.20
CA ASN A 144 -23.51 -9.56 -31.26
C ASN A 144 -24.32 -8.41 -31.85
N LEU A 145 -24.91 -8.66 -33.03
CA LEU A 145 -25.97 -7.86 -33.63
C LEU A 145 -27.30 -8.53 -33.33
N PHE A 146 -27.85 -8.38 -32.12
CA PHE A 146 -29.29 -8.53 -31.91
C PHE A 146 -29.74 -7.83 -30.62
N SER A 147 -30.12 -6.56 -30.75
CA SER A 147 -31.01 -5.92 -29.79
C SER A 147 -31.93 -4.98 -30.55
N SER A 148 -33.04 -5.55 -31.04
CA SER A 148 -34.13 -4.82 -31.65
C SER A 148 -34.96 -4.12 -30.57
N SER A 149 -34.89 -2.79 -30.51
CA SER A 149 -36.05 -1.95 -30.23
C SER A 149 -35.87 -0.62 -30.94
N ALA A 150 -36.76 -0.37 -31.90
CA ALA A 150 -36.72 0.76 -32.80
C ALA A 150 -37.14 2.04 -32.07
N THR A 151 -36.22 3.00 -31.98
CA THR A 151 -36.55 4.43 -31.88
C THR A 151 -35.55 5.17 -32.73
N VAL A 152 -36.02 5.75 -33.84
CA VAL A 152 -35.22 6.52 -34.79
C VAL A 152 -34.81 7.83 -34.12
N VAL A 153 -33.55 7.93 -33.72
CA VAL A 153 -32.87 9.21 -33.45
C VAL A 153 -31.74 9.31 -34.49
N PRO A 154 -31.58 10.45 -35.19
CA PRO A 154 -30.56 10.57 -36.23
C PRO A 154 -29.16 10.36 -35.65
N SER A 155 -28.42 9.43 -36.25
CA SER A 155 -27.02 9.16 -35.96
C SER A 155 -26.16 10.39 -36.26
N ASP A 156 -25.50 10.93 -35.24
CA ASP A 156 -24.32 11.76 -35.41
C ASP A 156 -23.17 11.11 -34.62
N SER A 157 -22.10 10.74 -35.32
CA SER A 157 -20.81 10.20 -34.83
C SER A 157 -20.80 8.89 -34.02
N GLN A 158 -20.50 7.76 -34.68
CA GLN A 158 -20.10 6.47 -34.06
C GLN A 158 -18.66 6.46 -33.49
N GLN A 159 -18.01 7.62 -33.42
CA GLN A 159 -16.73 7.78 -32.74
C GLN A 159 -17.00 8.58 -31.46
N PRO A 160 -16.60 8.09 -30.26
CA PRO A 160 -16.67 8.90 -29.06
C PRO A 160 -16.02 10.26 -29.33
N PRO A 161 -16.65 11.38 -28.95
CA PRO A 161 -16.01 12.68 -29.10
C PRO A 161 -14.64 12.63 -28.41
N PRO A 162 -13.60 13.30 -28.97
CA PRO A 162 -12.22 13.19 -28.49
C PRO A 162 -12.06 13.57 -27.01
N ASN A 163 -13.02 14.30 -26.43
CA ASN A 163 -13.13 14.58 -25.00
C ASN A 163 -14.60 14.45 -24.55
N PRO A 164 -15.07 13.26 -24.13
CA PRO A 164 -16.43 13.10 -23.63
C PRO A 164 -16.61 13.95 -22.37
N ARG A 165 -17.72 14.68 -22.32
CA ARG A 165 -18.13 15.45 -21.13
C ARG A 165 -19.29 14.75 -20.46
N VAL A 166 -19.24 14.70 -19.13
CA VAL A 166 -20.20 13.98 -18.31
C VAL A 166 -20.61 14.87 -17.15
N LYS A 167 -21.90 14.85 -16.80
CA LYS A 167 -22.41 15.55 -15.62
C LYS A 167 -21.66 15.11 -14.36
N LEU A 168 -21.23 16.09 -13.56
CA LEU A 168 -20.56 15.82 -12.29
C LEU A 168 -21.36 14.87 -11.40
N ALA A 169 -22.69 15.01 -11.33
CA ALA A 169 -23.55 14.09 -10.57
C ALA A 169 -23.41 12.62 -10.99
N THR A 170 -23.22 12.34 -12.28
CA THR A 170 -22.99 10.97 -12.78
C THR A 170 -21.64 10.43 -12.31
N ILE A 171 -20.60 11.26 -12.37
CA ILE A 171 -19.25 10.91 -11.89
C ILE A 171 -19.28 10.64 -10.39
N LEU A 172 -19.93 11.50 -9.59
CA LEU A 172 -20.08 11.31 -8.15
C LEU A 172 -20.81 10.00 -7.81
N ALA A 173 -21.81 9.61 -8.60
CA ALA A 173 -22.48 8.32 -8.44
C ALA A 173 -21.54 7.14 -8.72
N VAL A 174 -20.63 7.24 -9.70
CA VAL A 174 -19.60 6.23 -9.96
C VAL A 174 -18.61 6.16 -8.81
N VAL A 175 -18.02 7.30 -8.41
CA VAL A 175 -17.05 7.37 -7.30
C VAL A 175 -17.64 6.82 -6.00
N SER A 176 -18.92 7.12 -5.72
CA SER A 176 -19.62 6.57 -4.55
C SER A 176 -19.74 5.05 -4.58
N ARG A 177 -19.96 4.44 -5.75
CA ARG A 177 -19.93 2.98 -5.87
C ARG A 177 -18.52 2.43 -5.70
N GLN A 178 -17.54 3.10 -6.30
CA GLN A 178 -16.13 2.69 -6.20
C GLN A 178 -15.61 2.75 -4.77
N ALA A 179 -16.05 3.70 -3.93
CA ALA A 179 -15.71 3.73 -2.51
C ALA A 179 -16.09 2.43 -1.77
N HIS A 180 -17.21 1.79 -2.14
CA HIS A 180 -17.57 0.51 -1.56
C HIS A 180 -16.63 -0.60 -2.03
N THR A 181 -16.25 -0.60 -3.31
CA THR A 181 -15.30 -1.58 -3.87
C THR A 181 -13.90 -1.42 -3.26
N ILE A 182 -13.43 -0.19 -3.06
CA ILE A 182 -12.12 0.08 -2.43
C ILE A 182 -12.06 -0.52 -1.03
N GLY A 183 -13.16 -0.42 -0.26
CA GLY A 183 -13.26 -0.99 1.09
C GLY A 183 -13.63 -2.48 1.17
N GLN A 184 -13.79 -3.19 0.03
CA GLN A 184 -14.06 -4.62 0.05
C GLN A 184 -12.82 -5.43 0.42
N GLY A 185 -13.01 -6.48 1.22
CA GLY A 185 -11.96 -7.38 1.66
C GLY A 185 -11.48 -8.34 0.55
N SER A 186 -10.80 -9.42 0.93
CA SER A 186 -10.09 -10.32 0.01
C SER A 186 -10.97 -11.29 -0.79
N ASN A 187 -12.29 -11.29 -0.62
CA ASN A 187 -13.20 -12.19 -1.35
C ASN A 187 -14.49 -11.47 -1.79
N PRO A 188 -14.69 -11.21 -3.10
CA PRO A 188 -13.76 -11.45 -4.21
C PRO A 188 -12.48 -10.60 -4.10
N PRO A 189 -11.40 -10.92 -4.84
CA PRO A 189 -10.16 -10.14 -4.82
C PRO A 189 -10.40 -8.66 -5.11
N ASN A 190 -9.84 -7.78 -4.29
CA ASN A 190 -9.97 -6.34 -4.46
C ASN A 190 -9.05 -5.86 -5.58
N GLU A 191 -9.65 -5.45 -6.69
CA GLU A 191 -8.92 -5.02 -7.90
C GLU A 191 -8.01 -3.80 -7.66
N TYR A 192 -8.29 -2.96 -6.66
CA TYR A 192 -7.41 -1.85 -6.30
C TYR A 192 -6.12 -2.36 -5.65
N LEU A 193 -6.22 -3.39 -4.80
CA LEU A 193 -5.04 -4.02 -4.20
C LEU A 193 -4.21 -4.71 -5.27
N SER A 194 -4.85 -5.45 -6.19
CA SER A 194 -4.14 -6.05 -7.32
C SER A 194 -3.45 -5.01 -8.20
N ALA A 195 -4.12 -3.89 -8.51
CA ALA A 195 -3.50 -2.80 -9.27
C ALA A 195 -2.29 -2.21 -8.55
N MET A 196 -2.37 -2.01 -7.22
CA MET A 196 -1.24 -1.53 -6.41
C MET A 196 -0.07 -2.53 -6.40
N GLU A 197 -0.33 -3.82 -6.20
CA GLU A 197 0.68 -4.88 -6.18
C GLU A 197 1.39 -5.01 -7.54
N GLU A 198 0.64 -4.94 -8.64
CA GLU A 198 1.19 -5.03 -10.00
C GLU A 198 1.91 -3.74 -10.43
N GLY A 199 1.39 -2.58 -10.04
CA GLY A 199 1.88 -1.26 -10.47
C GLY A 199 3.09 -0.76 -9.69
N VAL A 200 3.24 -1.15 -8.43
CA VAL A 200 4.32 -0.67 -7.53
C VAL A 200 5.31 -1.79 -7.25
N ARG A 201 6.26 -1.98 -8.17
CA ARG A 201 7.30 -3.03 -8.05
C ARG A 201 8.18 -2.86 -6.83
N GLU A 202 8.37 -1.62 -6.39
CA GLU A 202 9.15 -1.26 -5.20
C GLU A 202 8.52 -1.78 -3.90
N LEU A 203 7.22 -2.14 -3.91
CA LEU A 203 6.53 -2.69 -2.73
C LEU A 203 7.13 -4.03 -2.29
N GLU A 204 7.41 -4.93 -3.23
CA GLU A 204 7.97 -6.25 -2.94
C GLU A 204 9.40 -6.12 -2.40
N ALA A 205 10.21 -5.27 -3.01
CA ALA A 205 11.56 -4.97 -2.54
C ALA A 205 11.55 -4.37 -1.12
N PHE A 206 10.64 -3.43 -0.85
CA PHE A 206 10.47 -2.85 0.49
C PHE A 206 10.08 -3.90 1.52
N ALA A 207 9.10 -4.75 1.20
CA ALA A 207 8.71 -5.85 2.08
C ALA A 207 9.89 -6.80 2.34
N ALA A 208 10.64 -7.18 1.30
CA ALA A 208 11.81 -8.06 1.44
C ALA A 208 12.86 -7.46 2.38
N VAL A 209 13.15 -6.15 2.26
CA VAL A 209 14.09 -5.47 3.18
C VAL A 209 13.55 -5.54 4.61
N VAL A 210 12.29 -5.16 4.83
CA VAL A 210 11.63 -5.19 6.15
C VAL A 210 11.72 -6.59 6.76
N TYR A 211 11.40 -7.65 6.02
CA TYR A 211 11.51 -9.02 6.51
C TYR A 211 12.96 -9.49 6.74
N SER A 212 13.93 -8.96 5.98
CA SER A 212 15.35 -9.28 6.13
C SER A 212 16.03 -8.55 7.29
N SER A 213 15.51 -7.37 7.68
CA SER A 213 16.05 -6.52 8.74
C SER A 213 15.92 -7.10 10.15
N ASN A 214 15.46 -8.35 10.28
CA ASN A 214 15.52 -9.12 11.53
C ASN A 214 14.82 -8.43 12.72
N PHE A 215 13.62 -7.86 12.48
CA PHE A 215 12.75 -7.26 13.51
C PHE A 215 12.69 -8.17 14.76
N GLY A 216 13.33 -7.73 15.84
CA GLY A 216 13.29 -8.40 17.14
C GLY A 216 14.19 -9.64 17.34
N LEU A 217 15.13 -9.96 16.44
CA LEU A 217 16.01 -11.11 16.69
C LEU A 217 17.19 -10.79 17.64
N GLU A 218 17.60 -9.53 17.73
CA GLU A 218 18.78 -9.14 18.54
C GLU A 218 18.51 -9.15 20.06
N GLY A 219 17.24 -9.13 20.49
CA GLY A 219 16.86 -9.17 21.91
C GLY A 219 16.88 -10.55 22.57
N THR A 220 17.14 -11.64 21.82
CA THR A 220 17.04 -13.01 22.37
C THR A 220 18.37 -13.78 22.46
N MET A 221 19.48 -13.21 21.99
CA MET A 221 20.78 -13.87 22.09
C MET A 221 21.48 -13.55 23.42
N SER A 222 20.96 -14.11 24.51
CA SER A 222 21.80 -14.36 25.68
C SER A 222 22.72 -15.56 25.37
N PRO A 223 24.05 -15.46 25.60
CA PRO A 223 24.98 -16.53 25.24
C PRO A 223 24.80 -17.71 26.21
N GLY A 224 23.97 -18.68 25.85
CA GLY A 224 23.87 -19.96 26.57
C GLY A 224 22.48 -20.56 26.81
N GLY A 225 21.42 -20.10 26.16
CA GLY A 225 20.07 -20.67 26.31
C GLY A 225 19.65 -21.53 25.13
N SER A 226 19.47 -22.83 25.33
CA SER A 226 18.89 -23.75 24.33
C SER A 226 17.48 -23.29 23.92
N VAL A 227 17.29 -22.96 22.64
CA VAL A 227 16.04 -22.43 22.10
C VAL A 227 15.02 -23.57 21.94
N GLY A 228 14.18 -23.75 22.95
CA GLY A 228 12.88 -24.40 22.85
C GLY A 228 11.79 -23.35 22.61
N GLY A 229 11.81 -22.70 21.45
CA GLY A 229 10.78 -21.73 21.04
C GLY A 229 9.59 -22.45 20.42
N SER A 230 8.53 -22.65 21.21
CA SER A 230 7.25 -23.19 20.74
C SER A 230 6.57 -22.17 19.83
N PHE A 231 6.73 -22.34 18.52
CA PHE A 231 5.77 -21.82 17.56
C PHE A 231 4.54 -22.73 17.60
N VAL A 232 3.35 -22.16 17.80
CA VAL A 232 2.09 -22.89 17.65
C VAL A 232 1.92 -23.19 16.17
N VAL A 233 2.43 -24.35 15.74
CA VAL A 233 2.20 -24.91 14.41
C VAL A 233 0.76 -25.45 14.39
N VAL A 234 -0.11 -24.83 13.60
CA VAL A 234 -1.37 -25.45 13.15
C VAL A 234 -0.99 -26.69 12.33
N PRO A 235 -1.43 -27.92 12.67
CA PRO A 235 -0.93 -29.11 12.02
C PRO A 235 -1.56 -29.27 10.64
N GLN A 236 -0.74 -29.17 9.59
CA GLN A 236 -1.06 -29.73 8.28
C GLN A 236 -0.23 -31.01 8.07
N SER A 237 -0.94 -32.08 7.74
CA SER A 237 -0.51 -33.48 7.72
C SER A 237 0.72 -33.76 6.85
N GLU A 238 1.53 -34.68 7.39
CA GLU A 238 2.82 -35.21 6.95
C GLU A 238 2.90 -35.69 5.48
N LYS A 239 4.07 -35.45 4.86
CA LYS A 239 4.86 -36.51 4.19
C LYS A 239 6.35 -36.12 4.10
N THR A 240 7.16 -36.95 4.73
CA THR A 240 8.63 -36.99 4.80
C THR A 240 9.31 -37.37 3.49
N GLU A 241 10.51 -36.80 3.23
CA GLU A 241 11.79 -37.45 2.81
C GLU A 241 12.82 -36.35 2.44
N LYS A 242 13.83 -36.04 3.26
CA LYS A 242 15.18 -36.63 3.43
C LYS A 242 16.27 -36.16 2.41
N VAL A 243 17.32 -35.58 3.00
CA VAL A 243 18.77 -35.62 2.63
C VAL A 243 19.20 -34.54 1.61
N SER A 244 20.10 -33.60 1.94
CA SER A 244 21.55 -33.85 1.89
C SER A 244 22.40 -32.81 2.63
N LYS A 245 23.45 -33.34 3.24
CA LYS A 245 24.58 -32.73 3.96
C LYS A 245 25.61 -32.16 2.97
N ILE A 246 26.05 -30.92 3.13
CA ILE A 246 27.29 -30.41 2.51
C ILE A 246 28.11 -29.61 3.54
N GLU A 247 29.41 -29.87 3.50
CA GLU A 247 30.45 -29.61 4.48
C GLU A 247 30.85 -28.13 4.63
N MET A 248 31.34 -27.84 5.84
CA MET A 248 32.05 -26.64 6.25
C MET A 248 33.39 -26.51 5.50
N ARG A 249 33.75 -25.27 5.16
CA ARG A 249 35.10 -24.91 4.73
C ARG A 249 35.52 -23.66 5.49
N ASP A 250 36.52 -23.83 6.36
CA ASP A 250 37.22 -22.79 7.09
C ASP A 250 37.87 -21.78 6.15
N VAL A 251 37.76 -20.49 6.49
CA VAL A 251 38.68 -19.45 6.09
C VAL A 251 39.00 -18.62 7.34
N GLU A 252 40.22 -18.77 7.82
CA GLU A 252 40.85 -17.93 8.85
C GLU A 252 41.26 -16.54 8.30
N ALA A 253 41.53 -15.64 9.25
CA ALA A 253 42.18 -14.31 9.18
C ALA A 253 41.21 -13.12 9.03
N ASP A 254 41.28 -12.05 9.82
CA ASP A 254 42.26 -11.59 10.82
C ASP A 254 41.56 -10.69 11.84
N ASP A 255 42.09 -10.69 13.06
CA ASP A 255 41.68 -9.90 14.21
C ASP A 255 42.51 -8.61 14.25
N GLU A 256 41.90 -7.44 14.11
CA GLU A 256 42.54 -6.18 14.49
C GLU A 256 41.56 -5.30 15.26
N ALA A 257 41.78 -5.24 16.58
CA ALA A 257 41.06 -4.40 17.51
C ALA A 257 41.57 -2.95 17.46
N GLY A 258 40.66 -1.99 17.30
CA GLY A 258 40.91 -0.57 17.46
C GLY A 258 39.65 0.15 17.97
N ALA A 259 39.63 0.45 19.27
CA ALA A 259 38.54 1.08 20.00
C ALA A 259 38.31 2.57 19.63
N GLY A 260 37.05 3.01 19.65
CA GLY A 260 36.67 4.43 19.60
C GLY A 260 35.16 4.64 19.59
N ALA A 261 34.63 5.22 20.68
CA ALA A 261 33.21 5.29 21.02
C ALA A 261 32.36 6.28 20.21
N GLY A 262 31.06 5.95 20.11
CA GLY A 262 29.94 6.91 20.23
C GLY A 262 29.22 7.30 18.93
N ALA A 263 28.13 6.60 18.59
CA ALA A 263 26.95 7.11 17.87
C ALA A 263 25.92 5.98 17.68
N GLY A 264 25.14 5.67 18.72
CA GLY A 264 24.00 4.76 18.62
C GLY A 264 22.74 5.56 18.26
N ALA A 265 22.56 5.82 16.97
CA ALA A 265 21.30 6.28 16.35
C ALA A 265 21.42 6.31 14.81
N ASP A 266 22.62 6.59 14.27
CA ASP A 266 22.83 6.76 12.81
C ASP A 266 23.12 5.45 12.05
N VAL A 267 23.42 4.35 12.74
CA VAL A 267 23.90 3.11 12.09
C VAL A 267 22.77 2.34 11.41
N GLU A 268 21.56 2.32 12.00
CA GLU A 268 20.44 1.54 11.47
C GLU A 268 19.79 2.20 10.26
N GLU A 269 19.62 3.52 10.28
CA GLU A 269 19.16 4.30 9.12
C GLU A 269 20.15 4.15 7.94
N SER A 270 21.46 4.14 8.22
CA SER A 270 22.51 3.93 7.21
C SER A 270 22.52 2.51 6.63
N ASN A 271 22.19 1.49 7.44
CA ASN A 271 22.16 0.11 6.99
C ASN A 271 20.90 -0.16 6.14
N PHE A 272 19.78 0.45 6.51
CA PHE A 272 18.54 0.40 5.73
C PHE A 272 18.66 1.13 4.39
N GLU A 273 19.23 2.35 4.35
CA GLU A 273 19.49 3.06 3.09
C GLU A 273 20.49 2.29 2.19
N SER A 274 21.48 1.62 2.78
CA SER A 274 22.43 0.78 2.03
C SER A 274 21.76 -0.47 1.45
N ALA A 275 20.92 -1.15 2.22
CA ALA A 275 20.15 -2.31 1.77
C ALA A 275 19.16 -1.93 0.66
N TRP A 276 18.49 -0.79 0.82
CA TRP A 276 17.59 -0.21 -0.17
C TRP A 276 18.30 0.17 -1.48
N GLY A 277 19.46 0.83 -1.37
CA GLY A 277 20.28 1.21 -2.51
C GLY A 277 20.68 -0.01 -3.35
N LYS A 278 21.04 -1.12 -2.71
CA LYS A 278 21.40 -2.37 -3.40
C LYS A 278 20.22 -3.04 -4.09
N ALA A 279 19.08 -3.14 -3.38
CA ALA A 279 17.86 -3.76 -3.90
C ALA A 279 17.31 -3.04 -5.15
N THR A 280 17.53 -1.73 -5.27
CA THR A 280 17.09 -0.94 -6.43
C THR A 280 18.11 -0.90 -7.58
N THR A 281 19.39 -1.19 -7.33
CA THR A 281 20.44 -1.17 -8.37
C THR A 281 20.69 -2.52 -9.05
N ASP A 282 20.28 -3.63 -8.45
CA ASP A 282 20.54 -4.97 -8.99
C ASP A 282 19.60 -5.40 -10.14
N GLU A 283 18.69 -4.53 -10.59
CA GLU A 283 17.79 -4.78 -11.73
C GLU A 283 18.08 -3.87 -12.93
N LYS A 284 19.28 -4.01 -13.52
CA LYS A 284 19.60 -3.41 -14.83
C LYS A 284 20.25 -4.40 -15.81
#